data_AF-A0A8J4Q3F7-F1
#
_entry.id   AF-A0A8J4Q3F7-F1
#
_cell.length_a   1.000
_cell.length_b   1.000
_cell.length_c   1.000
_cell.angle_alpha   90.00
_cell.angle_beta   90.00
_cell.angle_gamma   90.00
#
_symmetry.space_group_name_H-M   'P 1'
#
loop_
_entity.id
_entity.type
_entity.pdbx_description
1 polymer ?
#
loop_
_entity_poly.entity_id
_entity_poly.type
_entity_poly.pdbx_seq_one_letter_code
_entity_poly.pdbx_strand_id
1 'polypeptide(L)'
;MLKVGQYLYKQNSTGLVLGGGSKQLFSCFTTKAELKEEQMVDKILLKQLKPKRPLSSYTFFVKDYCSNNATTDLSVGERAKVISQTWRLMSPTDKIKYQEKADEYKKSLSNIDIPQKPKKPSGSFYLYVAANRDPTRNYIEQTAELRPRWRDLDEKDKKPFHEEFEKLTNEYNQKLVAYNKKIEEMKNSIKEMRKKKKL
;
A
#
# COMPACT_ATOMS: atom_id res chain seq x y z
N MET A 1 39.15 27.59 -34.47
CA MET A 1 38.00 27.27 -35.36
C MET A 1 38.03 25.74 -35.52
N LEU A 2 37.04 24.90 -35.20
CA LEU A 2 35.60 24.98 -35.04
C LEU A 2 35.17 24.04 -33.89
N LYS A 3 34.20 24.47 -33.06
CA LYS A 3 33.52 23.67 -32.03
C LYS A 3 32.46 22.79 -32.70
N VAL A 4 32.44 21.47 -32.46
CA VAL A 4 31.35 20.60 -32.93
C VAL A 4 31.04 19.57 -31.84
N GLY A 5 29.77 19.51 -31.41
CA GLY A 5 29.25 18.41 -30.58
C GLY A 5 28.51 18.78 -29.29
N GLN A 6 27.88 19.96 -29.19
CA GLN A 6 26.85 20.18 -28.17
C GLN A 6 25.63 19.31 -28.52
N TYR A 7 25.40 18.25 -27.75
CA TYR A 7 24.12 17.54 -27.74
C TYR A 7 23.06 18.47 -27.16
N LEU A 8 22.44 19.25 -28.04
CA LEU A 8 21.22 20.00 -27.78
C LEU A 8 20.07 19.00 -27.65
N TYR A 9 19.72 18.68 -26.42
CA TYR A 9 18.42 18.08 -26.11
C TYR A 9 17.35 19.12 -26.45
N LYS A 10 16.85 19.09 -27.69
CA LYS A 10 15.68 19.87 -28.09
C LYS A 10 14.49 19.38 -27.28
N GLN A 11 14.18 20.14 -26.25
CA GLN A 11 12.87 20.20 -25.62
C GLN A 11 11.85 20.63 -26.68
N ASN A 12 11.29 19.66 -27.40
CA ASN A 12 10.00 19.88 -28.06
C ASN A 12 8.94 19.91 -26.94
N SER A 13 8.62 21.13 -26.52
CA SER A 13 7.25 21.59 -26.22
C SER A 13 6.27 20.81 -27.12
N THR A 14 5.48 19.87 -26.63
CA THR A 14 4.29 20.09 -25.80
C THR A 14 4.06 18.89 -24.87
N GLY A 15 4.65 18.94 -23.69
CA GLY A 15 4.42 17.98 -22.63
C GLY A 15 4.48 18.72 -21.32
N LEU A 16 3.32 19.15 -20.84
CA LEU A 16 3.08 19.91 -19.63
C LEU A 16 3.85 19.36 -18.43
N VAL A 17 5.05 19.88 -18.17
CA VAL A 17 5.75 19.69 -16.89
C VAL A 17 5.04 20.56 -15.87
N LEU A 18 4.09 19.97 -15.14
CA LEU A 18 3.73 20.46 -13.80
C LEU A 18 4.52 19.68 -12.76
N GLY A 19 5.83 19.93 -12.76
CA GLY A 19 6.65 19.90 -11.56
C GLY A 19 6.34 21.14 -10.74
N GLY A 20 5.21 21.09 -10.06
CA GLY A 20 4.62 22.14 -9.26
C GLY A 20 3.33 21.52 -8.78
N GLY A 21 3.13 21.45 -7.46
CA GLY A 21 1.90 20.90 -6.90
C GLY A 21 0.74 21.39 -7.75
N SER A 22 0.01 20.46 -8.36
CA SER A 22 -1.17 20.78 -9.14
C SER A 22 -2.17 21.37 -8.16
N LYS A 23 -1.99 22.66 -7.88
CA LYS A 23 -3.08 23.61 -7.85
C LYS A 23 -3.63 23.56 -9.28
N GLN A 24 -4.33 22.47 -9.59
CA GLN A 24 -5.61 22.63 -10.25
C GLN A 24 -6.22 23.86 -9.59
N LEU A 25 -6.64 24.83 -10.40
CA LEU A 25 -7.56 25.85 -9.95
C LEU A 25 -8.79 25.10 -9.44
N PHE A 26 -8.71 24.64 -8.20
CA PHE A 26 -9.82 24.17 -7.42
C PHE A 26 -10.74 25.37 -7.44
N SER A 27 -11.91 25.16 -8.03
CA SER A 27 -13.05 26.02 -7.79
C SER A 27 -13.05 26.36 -6.30
N CYS A 28 -12.93 27.65 -6.02
CA CYS A 28 -12.81 28.20 -4.68
C CYS A 28 -14.15 28.11 -3.93
N PHE A 29 -14.68 26.90 -3.74
CA PHE A 29 -15.92 26.65 -3.03
C PHE A 29 -15.95 25.31 -2.30
N THR A 30 -14.80 24.69 -1.99
CA THR A 30 -14.82 23.57 -1.03
C THR A 30 -15.07 24.10 0.37
N THR A 31 -16.21 23.76 0.94
CA THR A 31 -16.58 24.19 2.28
C THR A 31 -15.68 23.52 3.33
N LYS A 32 -15.53 24.16 4.50
CA LYS A 32 -14.83 23.57 5.64
C LYS A 32 -15.43 22.22 6.07
N ALA A 33 -16.72 22.00 5.79
CA ALA A 33 -17.40 20.74 6.07
C ALA A 33 -16.98 19.63 5.10
N GLU A 34 -16.91 19.93 3.80
CA GLU A 34 -16.47 18.98 2.75
C GLU A 34 -15.02 18.54 2.97
N LEU A 35 -14.11 19.48 3.27
CA LEU A 35 -12.71 19.15 3.56
C LEU A 35 -12.58 18.20 4.75
N LYS A 36 -13.38 18.42 5.81
CA LYS A 36 -13.41 17.53 6.99
C LYS A 36 -13.95 16.15 6.63
N GLU A 37 -14.94 16.07 5.75
CA GLU A 37 -15.48 14.81 5.27
C GLU A 37 -14.45 14.02 4.46
N GLU A 38 -13.75 14.67 3.52
CA GLU A 38 -12.67 14.05 2.74
C GLU A 38 -11.53 13.53 3.65
N GLN A 39 -11.06 14.35 4.58
CA GLN A 39 -10.05 13.93 5.57
C GLN A 39 -10.50 12.72 6.40
N MET A 40 -11.79 12.65 6.72
CA MET A 40 -12.34 11.52 7.47
C MET A 40 -12.46 10.26 6.60
N VAL A 41 -12.88 10.41 5.33
CA VAL A 41 -12.90 9.31 4.35
C VAL A 41 -11.49 8.77 4.14
N ASP A 42 -10.50 9.63 3.95
CA ASP A 42 -9.09 9.24 3.78
C ASP A 42 -8.55 8.51 5.02
N LYS A 43 -8.89 8.94 6.23
CA LYS A 43 -8.54 8.22 7.47
C LYS A 43 -9.16 6.82 7.53
N ILE A 44 -10.41 6.66 7.10
CA ILE A 44 -11.10 5.36 7.06
C ILE A 44 -10.46 4.46 5.99
N LEU A 45 -10.23 5.00 4.80
CA LEU A 45 -9.56 4.30 3.70
C LEU A 45 -8.18 3.81 4.12
N LEU A 46 -7.37 4.68 4.74
CA LEU A 46 -6.04 4.32 5.24
C LEU A 46 -6.08 3.18 6.26
N LYS A 47 -7.16 3.10 7.07
CA LYS A 47 -7.37 1.98 8.00
C LYS A 47 -7.76 0.69 7.27
N GLN A 48 -8.50 0.77 6.17
CA GLN A 48 -8.88 -0.39 5.34
C GLN A 48 -7.69 -0.94 4.53
N LEU A 49 -6.80 -0.06 4.06
CA LEU A 49 -5.60 -0.44 3.32
C LEU A 49 -4.49 -1.05 4.21
N LYS A 50 -4.63 -0.97 5.52
CA LYS A 50 -3.68 -1.59 6.46
C LYS A 50 -4.08 -3.05 6.68
N PRO A 51 -3.14 -4.01 6.52
CA PRO A 51 -3.38 -5.39 6.91
C PRO A 51 -3.87 -5.47 8.35
N LYS A 52 -4.97 -6.21 8.57
CA LYS A 52 -5.50 -6.45 9.91
C LYS A 52 -4.62 -7.47 10.63
N ARG A 53 -4.50 -7.33 11.95
CA ARG A 53 -3.81 -8.33 12.78
C ARG A 53 -4.75 -9.51 13.07
N PRO A 54 -4.25 -10.76 13.09
CA PRO A 54 -5.05 -11.90 13.51
C PRO A 54 -5.46 -11.75 14.98
N LEU A 55 -6.70 -12.12 15.26
CA LEU A 55 -7.24 -12.20 16.62
C LEU A 55 -6.71 -13.47 17.28
N SER A 56 -6.41 -13.40 18.57
CA SER A 56 -6.02 -14.57 19.36
C SER A 56 -7.26 -15.42 19.73
N SER A 57 -7.05 -16.70 20.01
CA SER A 57 -8.07 -17.61 20.54
C SER A 57 -8.76 -17.03 21.79
N TYR A 58 -8.00 -16.40 22.69
CA TYR A 58 -8.55 -15.69 23.84
C TYR A 58 -9.52 -14.57 23.44
N THR A 59 -9.23 -13.82 22.37
CA THR A 59 -10.10 -12.72 21.92
C THR A 59 -11.44 -13.22 21.39
N PHE A 60 -11.45 -14.38 20.72
CA PHE A 60 -12.70 -15.03 20.31
C PHE A 60 -13.51 -15.52 21.51
N PHE A 61 -12.85 -16.09 22.51
CA PHE A 61 -13.51 -16.46 23.76
C PHE A 61 -14.12 -15.25 24.47
N VAL A 62 -13.37 -14.16 24.64
CA VAL A 62 -13.87 -12.93 25.27
C VAL A 62 -15.10 -12.42 24.52
N LYS A 63 -15.10 -12.44 23.18
CA LYS A 63 -16.24 -12.03 22.37
C LYS A 63 -17.47 -12.90 22.63
N ASP A 64 -17.33 -14.22 22.55
CA ASP A 64 -18.41 -15.16 22.79
C ASP A 64 -18.93 -15.05 24.25
N TYR A 65 -18.04 -14.94 25.22
CA TYR A 65 -18.38 -14.79 26.64
C TYR A 65 -19.15 -13.49 26.90
N CYS A 66 -18.70 -12.36 26.35
CA CYS A 66 -19.37 -11.07 26.50
C CYS A 66 -20.76 -11.04 25.83
N SER A 67 -20.92 -11.70 24.67
CA SER A 67 -22.22 -11.82 24.00
C SER A 67 -23.20 -12.68 24.80
N ASN A 68 -22.73 -13.74 25.45
CA ASN A 68 -23.57 -14.66 26.23
C ASN A 68 -23.83 -14.18 27.67
N ASN A 69 -23.00 -13.29 28.21
CA ASN A 69 -23.07 -12.80 29.60
C ASN A 69 -23.27 -11.27 29.66
N ALA A 70 -24.12 -10.74 28.79
CA ALA A 70 -24.31 -9.30 28.59
C ALA A 70 -24.93 -8.55 29.81
N THR A 71 -25.42 -9.27 30.83
CA THR A 71 -26.21 -8.73 31.95
C THR A 71 -25.53 -8.85 33.32
N THR A 72 -24.24 -8.56 33.41
CA THR A 72 -23.55 -8.49 34.71
C THR A 72 -23.44 -7.05 35.17
N ASP A 73 -24.06 -6.72 36.32
CA ASP A 73 -23.95 -5.43 37.04
C ASP A 73 -22.51 -5.12 37.54
N LEU A 74 -21.57 -5.97 37.16
CA LEU A 74 -20.16 -5.86 37.47
C LEU A 74 -19.51 -4.75 36.64
N SER A 75 -18.58 -4.03 37.26
CA SER A 75 -17.75 -3.06 36.56
C SER A 75 -16.92 -3.71 35.45
N VAL A 76 -16.47 -2.93 34.47
CA VAL A 76 -15.64 -3.43 33.34
C VAL A 76 -14.42 -4.21 33.83
N GLY A 77 -13.78 -3.74 34.92
CA GLY A 77 -12.61 -4.37 35.50
C GLY A 77 -12.92 -5.72 36.17
N GLU A 78 -14.03 -5.82 36.90
CA GLU A 78 -14.46 -7.07 37.53
C GLU A 78 -14.86 -8.11 36.49
N ARG A 79 -15.58 -7.72 35.43
CA ARG A 79 -15.88 -8.61 34.30
C ARG A 79 -14.61 -9.14 33.65
N ALA A 80 -13.61 -8.29 33.42
CA ALA A 80 -12.34 -8.72 32.84
C ALA A 80 -11.61 -9.75 33.73
N LYS A 81 -11.66 -9.58 35.06
CA LYS A 81 -11.12 -10.58 36.01
C LYS A 81 -11.84 -11.92 35.87
N VAL A 82 -13.18 -11.91 35.89
CA VAL A 82 -14.00 -13.13 35.73
C VAL A 82 -13.68 -13.82 34.41
N ILE A 83 -13.69 -13.09 33.28
CA ILE A 83 -13.37 -13.65 31.95
C ILE A 83 -11.98 -14.29 31.94
N SER A 84 -10.98 -13.62 32.51
CA SER A 84 -9.61 -14.14 32.56
C SER A 84 -9.48 -15.39 33.43
N GLN A 85 -10.21 -15.47 34.54
CA GLN A 85 -10.25 -16.64 35.43
C GLN A 85 -10.95 -17.81 34.73
N THR A 86 -12.11 -17.57 34.11
CA THR A 86 -12.83 -18.58 33.33
C THR A 86 -11.95 -19.14 32.22
N TRP A 87 -11.23 -18.29 31.46
CA TRP A 87 -10.28 -18.76 30.45
C TRP A 87 -9.17 -19.62 31.03
N ARG A 88 -8.60 -19.27 32.19
CA ARG A 88 -7.56 -20.07 32.84
C ARG A 88 -8.07 -21.44 33.25
N LEU A 89 -9.27 -21.50 33.84
CA LEU A 89 -9.90 -22.72 34.33
C LEU A 89 -10.48 -23.61 33.22
N MET A 90 -10.72 -23.07 32.02
CA MET A 90 -11.19 -23.88 30.89
C MET A 90 -10.21 -24.98 30.50
N SER A 91 -10.77 -26.13 30.12
CA SER A 91 -10.03 -27.30 29.67
C SER A 91 -9.28 -27.02 28.36
N PRO A 92 -8.19 -27.75 28.08
CA PRO A 92 -7.51 -27.66 26.78
C PRO A 92 -8.45 -27.99 25.61
N THR A 93 -9.37 -28.93 25.78
CA THR A 93 -10.33 -29.35 24.74
C THR A 93 -11.30 -28.23 24.38
N ASP A 94 -11.80 -27.46 25.36
CA ASP A 94 -12.67 -26.33 25.09
C ASP A 94 -11.92 -25.15 24.43
N LYS A 95 -10.63 -25.01 24.76
CA LYS A 95 -9.75 -24.01 24.15
C LYS A 95 -9.43 -24.30 22.68
N ILE A 96 -9.41 -25.58 22.26
CA ILE A 96 -9.15 -25.97 20.86
C ILE A 96 -10.15 -25.31 19.91
N LYS A 97 -11.45 -25.28 20.24
CA LYS A 97 -12.48 -24.60 19.44
C LYS A 97 -12.12 -23.14 19.15
N TYR A 98 -11.56 -22.43 20.12
CA TYR A 98 -11.16 -21.03 19.95
C TYR A 98 -9.84 -20.89 19.19
N GLN A 99 -8.96 -21.87 19.30
CA GLN A 99 -7.73 -21.94 18.51
C GLN A 99 -8.05 -22.13 17.03
N GLU A 100 -8.94 -23.06 16.70
CA GLU A 100 -9.42 -23.29 15.32
C GLU A 100 -10.05 -22.04 14.72
N LYS A 101 -10.93 -21.35 15.46
CA LYS A 101 -11.50 -20.06 15.04
C LYS A 101 -10.41 -19.01 14.76
N ALA A 102 -9.38 -18.95 15.60
CA ALA A 102 -8.28 -18.01 15.42
C ALA A 102 -7.43 -18.34 14.18
N ASP A 103 -7.16 -19.63 13.94
CA ASP A 103 -6.41 -20.09 12.78
C ASP A 103 -7.19 -19.90 11.48
N GLU A 104 -8.50 -20.19 11.48
CA GLU A 104 -9.40 -19.89 10.36
C GLU A 104 -9.45 -18.39 10.07
N TYR A 105 -9.59 -17.56 11.10
CA TYR A 105 -9.58 -16.11 10.93
C TYR A 105 -8.24 -15.62 10.37
N LYS A 106 -7.12 -16.15 10.85
CA LYS A 106 -5.79 -15.83 10.32
C LYS A 106 -5.67 -16.17 8.83
N LYS A 107 -6.19 -17.34 8.41
CA LYS A 107 -6.28 -17.72 6.99
C LYS A 107 -7.21 -16.78 6.20
N SER A 108 -8.31 -16.36 6.79
CA SER A 108 -9.22 -15.39 6.16
C SER A 108 -8.53 -14.05 5.91
N LEU A 109 -7.66 -13.60 6.82
CA LEU A 109 -6.92 -12.35 6.68
C LEU A 109 -5.87 -12.39 5.58
N SER A 110 -5.19 -13.53 5.37
CA SER A 110 -4.26 -13.67 4.25
C SER A 110 -4.94 -13.64 2.88
N ASN A 111 -6.25 -13.95 2.83
CA ASN A 111 -7.04 -13.92 1.60
C ASN A 111 -7.66 -12.56 1.30
N ILE A 112 -7.48 -11.54 2.16
CA ILE A 112 -8.01 -10.20 1.92
C ILE A 112 -7.15 -9.51 0.84
N ASP A 113 -7.75 -9.27 -0.32
CA ASP A 113 -7.13 -8.48 -1.39
C ASP A 113 -7.12 -6.98 -1.04
N ILE A 114 -6.01 -6.54 -0.46
CA ILE A 114 -5.75 -5.13 -0.21
C ILE A 114 -5.09 -4.54 -1.45
N PRO A 115 -5.71 -3.52 -2.10
CA PRO A 115 -5.09 -2.84 -3.24
C PRO A 115 -3.68 -2.38 -2.90
N GLN A 116 -2.69 -2.91 -3.63
CA GLN A 116 -1.30 -2.51 -3.47
C GLN A 116 -0.96 -1.41 -4.46
N LYS A 117 -0.35 -0.33 -3.97
CA LYS A 117 0.13 0.73 -4.85
C LYS A 117 1.24 0.16 -5.74
N PRO A 118 1.12 0.26 -7.08
CA PRO A 118 2.16 -0.21 -7.98
C PRO A 118 3.52 0.42 -7.64
N LYS A 119 4.59 -0.39 -7.70
CA LYS A 119 5.96 0.09 -7.50
C LYS A 119 6.46 0.73 -8.78
N LYS A 120 7.14 1.87 -8.66
CA LYS A 120 7.77 2.53 -9.80
C LYS A 120 8.84 1.61 -10.41
N PRO A 121 8.96 1.54 -11.74
CA PRO A 121 9.96 0.71 -12.38
C PRO A 121 11.37 1.26 -12.17
N SER A 122 12.35 0.35 -12.20
CA SER A 122 13.77 0.71 -12.18
C SER A 122 14.15 1.45 -13.45
N GLY A 123 14.92 2.54 -13.34
CA GLY A 123 15.42 3.27 -14.50
C GLY A 123 16.37 2.44 -15.36
N SER A 124 16.58 2.85 -16.62
CA SER A 124 17.39 2.10 -17.60
C SER A 124 18.79 1.72 -17.10
N PHE A 125 19.51 2.62 -16.43
CA PHE A 125 20.80 2.30 -15.80
C PHE A 125 20.71 1.18 -14.76
N TYR A 126 19.66 1.16 -13.94
CA TYR A 126 19.50 0.12 -12.92
C TYR A 126 19.07 -1.21 -13.53
N LEU A 127 18.40 -1.22 -14.69
CA LEU A 127 18.16 -2.44 -15.47
C LEU A 127 19.50 -2.99 -16.00
N TYR A 128 20.37 -2.12 -16.51
CA TYR A 128 21.72 -2.50 -16.90
C TYR A 128 22.53 -3.06 -15.72
N VAL A 129 22.52 -2.40 -14.57
CA VAL A 129 23.20 -2.91 -13.36
C VAL A 129 22.62 -4.25 -12.93
N ALA A 130 21.29 -4.42 -12.97
CA ALA A 130 20.65 -5.68 -12.63
C ALA A 130 21.05 -6.83 -13.57
N ALA A 131 21.22 -6.55 -14.87
CA ALA A 131 21.63 -7.54 -15.87
C ALA A 131 23.12 -7.93 -15.79
N ASN A 132 23.96 -7.03 -15.27
CA ASN A 132 25.43 -7.19 -15.29
C ASN A 132 26.06 -7.41 -13.91
N ARG A 133 25.28 -7.33 -12.82
CA ARG A 133 25.78 -7.58 -11.47
C ARG A 133 25.79 -9.07 -11.12
N ASP A 134 26.79 -9.47 -10.37
CA ASP A 134 26.82 -10.72 -9.62
C ASP A 134 26.04 -10.54 -8.29
N PRO A 135 24.99 -11.34 -8.03
CA PRO A 135 24.24 -11.28 -6.77
C PRO A 135 25.05 -11.60 -5.52
N THR A 136 26.21 -12.28 -5.64
CA THR A 136 27.05 -12.72 -4.53
C THR A 136 28.06 -11.66 -4.09
N ARG A 137 28.41 -10.72 -4.98
CA ARG A 137 29.35 -9.62 -4.71
C ARG A 137 28.65 -8.42 -4.08
N ASN A 138 29.43 -7.54 -3.45
CA ASN A 138 28.93 -6.30 -2.87
C ASN A 138 28.27 -5.41 -3.95
N TYR A 139 27.03 -4.97 -3.70
CA TYR A 139 26.27 -4.16 -4.65
C TYR A 139 26.91 -2.78 -4.93
N ILE A 140 27.49 -2.14 -3.90
CA ILE A 140 28.03 -0.78 -4.00
C ILE A 140 29.30 -0.80 -4.87
N GLU A 141 30.21 -1.75 -4.61
CA GLU A 141 31.46 -1.90 -5.37
C GLU A 141 31.18 -2.19 -6.85
N GLN A 142 30.29 -3.14 -7.13
CA GLN A 142 29.91 -3.46 -8.51
C GLN A 142 29.24 -2.29 -9.21
N THR A 143 28.37 -1.54 -8.52
CA THR A 143 27.74 -0.36 -9.13
C THR A 143 28.78 0.72 -9.45
N ALA A 144 29.83 0.86 -8.63
CA ALA A 144 30.95 1.77 -8.91
C ALA A 144 31.75 1.34 -10.14
N GLU A 145 31.94 0.03 -10.37
CA GLU A 145 32.57 -0.54 -11.57
C GLU A 145 31.70 -0.39 -12.83
N LEU A 146 30.38 -0.60 -12.71
CA LEU A 146 29.42 -0.59 -13.82
C LEU A 146 29.01 0.82 -14.27
N ARG A 147 29.08 1.81 -13.38
CA ARG A 147 28.76 3.21 -13.69
C ARG A 147 29.61 3.82 -14.82
N PRO A 148 30.96 3.72 -14.82
CA PRO A 148 31.77 4.19 -15.94
C PRO A 148 31.50 3.39 -17.21
N ARG A 149 31.33 2.05 -17.11
CA ARG A 149 30.99 1.20 -18.26
C ARG A 149 29.68 1.63 -18.93
N TRP A 150 28.66 1.98 -18.15
CA TRP A 150 27.42 2.53 -18.68
C TRP A 150 27.61 3.89 -19.36
N ARG A 151 28.42 4.79 -18.77
CA ARG A 151 28.68 6.10 -19.38
C ARG A 151 29.32 5.94 -20.76
N ASP A 152 30.30 5.05 -20.86
CA ASP A 152 31.12 4.85 -22.05
C ASP A 152 30.49 3.86 -23.06
N LEU A 153 29.32 3.28 -22.74
CA LEU A 153 28.53 2.43 -23.64
C LEU A 153 27.94 3.25 -24.81
N ASP A 154 27.88 2.64 -25.99
CA ASP A 154 27.24 3.24 -27.16
C ASP A 154 25.71 3.31 -27.01
N GLU A 155 25.09 4.26 -27.73
CA GLU A 155 23.63 4.43 -27.74
C GLU A 155 22.91 3.15 -28.17
N LYS A 156 23.51 2.39 -29.09
CA LYS A 156 22.97 1.10 -29.57
C LYS A 156 22.84 0.08 -28.46
N ASP A 157 23.81 0.03 -27.55
CA ASP A 157 23.84 -0.93 -26.44
C ASP A 157 23.02 -0.44 -25.24
N LYS A 158 22.83 0.88 -25.11
CA LYS A 158 21.90 1.48 -24.14
C LYS A 158 20.45 1.30 -24.55
N LYS A 159 20.17 1.30 -25.86
CA LYS A 159 18.83 1.21 -26.45
C LYS A 159 17.92 0.14 -25.82
N PRO A 160 18.32 -1.14 -25.69
CA PRO A 160 17.45 -2.16 -25.11
C PRO A 160 16.99 -1.83 -23.68
N PHE A 161 17.86 -1.24 -22.85
CA PHE A 161 17.50 -0.87 -21.48
C PHE A 161 16.58 0.37 -21.43
N HIS A 162 16.67 1.26 -22.41
CA HIS A 162 15.73 2.38 -22.55
C HIS A 162 14.35 1.88 -23.03
N GLU A 163 14.31 1.03 -24.05
CA GLU A 163 13.07 0.42 -24.55
C GLU A 163 12.38 -0.42 -23.45
N GLU A 164 13.15 -1.19 -22.67
CA GLU A 164 12.63 -1.96 -21.55
C GLU A 164 12.07 -1.05 -20.45
N PHE A 165 12.77 0.04 -20.11
CA PHE A 165 12.29 1.02 -19.14
C PHE A 165 10.98 1.69 -19.59
N GLU A 166 10.87 2.05 -20.88
CA GLU A 166 9.64 2.62 -21.45
C GLU A 166 8.49 1.63 -21.35
N LYS A 167 8.72 0.35 -21.71
CA LYS A 167 7.72 -0.71 -21.57
C LYS A 167 7.26 -0.86 -20.12
N LEU A 168 8.20 -0.97 -19.17
CA LEU A 168 7.89 -1.09 -17.74
C LEU A 168 7.17 0.14 -17.20
N THR A 169 7.48 1.33 -17.71
CA THR A 169 6.80 2.59 -17.36
C THR A 169 5.37 2.59 -17.85
N ASN A 170 5.12 2.12 -19.08
CA ASN A 170 3.77 2.00 -19.63
C ASN A 170 2.92 1.01 -18.83
N GLU A 171 3.47 -0.17 -18.50
CA GLU A 171 2.79 -1.14 -17.64
C GLU A 171 2.52 -0.59 -16.23
N TYR A 172 3.48 0.12 -15.64
CA TYR A 172 3.32 0.79 -14.35
C TYR A 172 2.18 1.82 -14.39
N ASN A 173 2.13 2.65 -15.44
CA ASN A 173 1.10 3.67 -15.60
C ASN A 173 -0.30 3.05 -15.73
N GLN A 174 -0.43 1.97 -16.50
CA GLN A 174 -1.69 1.22 -16.60
C GLN A 174 -2.13 0.65 -15.24
N LYS A 175 -1.20 0.01 -14.51
CA LYS A 175 -1.45 -0.50 -13.15
C LYS A 175 -1.82 0.63 -12.19
N LEU A 176 -1.21 1.81 -12.33
CA LEU A 176 -1.47 2.97 -11.49
C LEU A 176 -2.87 3.53 -11.72
N VAL A 177 -3.32 3.60 -12.98
CA VAL A 177 -4.69 4.00 -13.32
C VAL A 177 -5.70 3.03 -12.71
N ALA A 178 -5.48 1.73 -12.87
CA ALA A 178 -6.34 0.70 -12.27
C ALA A 178 -6.39 0.79 -10.74
N TYR A 179 -5.23 0.98 -10.10
CA TYR A 179 -5.13 1.19 -8.65
C TYR A 179 -5.90 2.43 -8.21
N ASN A 180 -5.70 3.58 -8.87
CA ASN A 180 -6.38 4.83 -8.54
C ASN A 180 -7.91 4.69 -8.69
N LYS A 181 -8.38 4.00 -9.72
CA LYS A 181 -9.81 3.71 -9.90
C LYS A 181 -10.37 2.91 -8.71
N LYS A 182 -9.70 1.83 -8.30
CA LYS A 182 -10.12 1.02 -7.14
C LYS A 182 -10.12 1.84 -5.83
N ILE A 183 -9.14 2.72 -5.65
CA ILE A 183 -9.10 3.63 -4.51
C ILE A 183 -10.31 4.58 -4.50
N GLU A 184 -10.68 5.13 -5.65
CA GLU A 184 -11.83 6.04 -5.74
C GLU A 184 -13.16 5.31 -5.48
N GLU A 185 -13.33 4.11 -6.01
CA GLU A 185 -14.48 3.24 -5.71
C GLU A 185 -14.61 2.97 -4.19
N MET A 186 -13.49 2.69 -3.51
CA MET A 186 -13.48 2.52 -2.06
C MET A 186 -13.86 3.81 -1.32
N LYS A 187 -13.36 4.98 -1.75
CA LYS A 187 -13.75 6.27 -1.15
C LYS A 187 -15.24 6.53 -1.28
N ASN A 188 -15.81 6.27 -2.46
CA ASN A 188 -17.23 6.43 -2.71
C ASN A 188 -18.08 5.46 -1.87
N SER A 189 -17.66 4.20 -1.75
CA SER A 189 -18.30 3.24 -0.85
C SER A 189 -18.31 3.71 0.61
N ILE A 190 -17.20 4.28 1.09
CA ILE A 190 -17.11 4.85 2.45
C ILE A 190 -18.07 6.03 2.61
N LYS A 191 -18.15 6.94 1.62
CA LYS A 191 -19.09 8.08 1.64
C LYS A 191 -20.54 7.60 1.73
N GLU A 192 -20.92 6.63 0.91
CA GLU A 192 -22.28 6.07 0.91
C GLU A 192 -22.64 5.36 2.22
N MET A 193 -21.73 4.54 2.76
CA MET A 193 -21.93 3.88 4.06
C MET A 193 -22.16 4.89 5.19
N ARG A 194 -21.47 6.03 5.15
CA ARG A 194 -21.64 7.10 6.14
C ARG A 194 -22.95 7.85 5.97
N LYS A 195 -23.36 8.11 4.73
CA LYS A 195 -24.65 8.74 4.42
C LYS A 195 -25.80 7.88 4.94
N LYS A 196 -25.75 6.56 4.70
CA LYS A 196 -26.74 5.59 5.23
C LYS A 196 -26.80 5.53 6.76
N LYS A 197 -25.67 5.75 7.45
CA LYS A 197 -25.63 5.74 8.92
C LYS A 197 -26.14 7.05 9.55
N LYS A 198 -26.21 8.14 8.78
CA LYS A 198 -26.75 9.43 9.22
C LYS A 198 -28.27 9.54 9.02
N LEU A 199 -28.83 8.68 8.18
CA LEU A 199 -30.27 8.48 7.97
C LEU A 199 -30.80 7.53 9.05
#